data_AF-A0A145X529-F1
#
_entry.id   AF-A0A145X529-F1
#
_cell.length_a   1.000
_cell.length_b   1.000
_cell.length_c   1.000
_cell.angle_alpha   90.00
_cell.angle_beta   90.00
_cell.angle_gamma   90.00
#
_symmetry.space_group_name_H-M   'P 1'
#
loop_
_entity.id
_entity.type
_entity.pdbx_description
1 polymer ?
#
loop_
_entity_poly.entity_id
_entity_poly.type
_entity_poly.pdbx_seq_one_letter_code
_entity_poly.pdbx_strand_id
1 'polypeptide(L)'
;MANNDSKTSDGMTTPEGNQVTQKITRKVQIFLLFWVAEKDKAKNLFQEAAQTRNIILKTEPWYDPLIHKVHLPDITSFSSIQKAIDYWVNFYGGETKAAVKEVSFFSHAGTQGPLIYNAHQFDPKEILILIASGRHQQMLESEWAKLKYYWANGETRLNFFGCNTARLDAKTKNYEKAFARKISAYKNCQNVVVAGQPSWSYPSFLPDLRITAEHIAVHKGIGWDYAPTFMVASEGDNGLKAITTRNAKILTMKFFKNELRLKDDFQSIFNDYRTTRNSAKTPELAKVHEWNKLGYRYR
;
A
#
# COMPACT_ATOMS: atom_id res chain seq x y z
N MET A 1 -41.75 -5.49 -2.96
CA MET A 1 -41.16 -4.39 -2.18
C MET A 1 -40.18 -5.00 -1.19
N ALA A 2 -39.00 -4.40 -1.05
CA ALA A 2 -37.80 -5.02 -0.47
C ALA A 2 -37.89 -5.21 1.06
N ASN A 3 -37.57 -6.42 1.52
CA ASN A 3 -37.19 -6.68 2.91
C ASN A 3 -35.79 -6.14 3.15
N ASN A 4 -35.69 -5.18 4.05
CA ASN A 4 -34.47 -4.51 4.43
C ASN A 4 -34.08 -4.99 5.84
N ASP A 5 -33.49 -6.19 5.92
CA ASP A 5 -32.96 -6.74 7.16
C ASP A 5 -31.62 -6.07 7.49
N SER A 6 -31.68 -4.88 8.09
CA SER A 6 -30.51 -4.30 8.76
C SER A 6 -30.32 -4.99 10.10
N LYS A 7 -29.24 -5.76 10.25
CA LYS A 7 -28.83 -6.35 11.54
C LYS A 7 -28.53 -5.24 12.55
N THR A 8 -29.51 -4.95 13.40
CA THR A 8 -29.34 -4.21 14.66
C THR A 8 -28.78 -5.15 15.72
N SER A 9 -27.96 -4.63 16.63
CA SER A 9 -27.56 -5.34 17.85
C SER A 9 -28.22 -4.64 19.02
N ASP A 10 -29.16 -5.31 19.68
CA ASP A 10 -29.90 -4.77 20.82
C ASP A 10 -29.12 -5.01 22.11
N GLY A 11 -28.86 -3.93 22.86
CA GLY A 11 -28.34 -3.99 24.21
C GLY A 11 -29.48 -3.92 25.22
N MET A 12 -29.53 -4.86 26.17
CA MET A 12 -30.55 -4.92 27.22
C MET A 12 -30.11 -4.08 28.43
N THR A 13 -30.98 -3.19 28.92
CA THR A 13 -30.89 -2.61 30.28
C THR A 13 -32.27 -2.50 30.94
N THR A 14 -32.27 -2.47 32.28
CA THR A 14 -33.31 -2.78 33.29
C THR A 14 -34.62 -1.97 33.24
N PRO A 15 -35.69 -2.43 33.94
CA PRO A 15 -37.04 -1.91 33.80
C PRO A 15 -37.21 -0.60 34.56
N GLU A 16 -36.89 0.53 33.89
CA GLU A 16 -37.40 1.90 34.09
C GLU A 16 -36.37 2.88 33.52
N GLY A 17 -36.66 3.49 32.36
CA GLY A 17 -35.83 4.56 31.79
C GLY A 17 -35.57 4.41 30.30
N ASN A 18 -36.21 5.28 29.52
CA ASN A 18 -35.96 5.64 28.11
C ASN A 18 -35.05 4.70 27.30
N GLN A 19 -35.64 3.98 26.35
CA GLN A 19 -34.90 3.40 25.22
C GLN A 19 -34.25 4.53 24.41
N VAL A 20 -32.97 4.79 24.64
CA VAL A 20 -32.18 5.67 23.80
C VAL A 20 -31.61 4.83 22.65
N THR A 21 -32.29 4.82 21.51
CA THR A 21 -31.73 4.25 20.28
C THR A 21 -30.60 5.14 19.77
N GLN A 22 -29.36 4.87 20.19
CA GLN A 22 -28.20 5.58 19.67
C GLN A 22 -27.81 5.01 18.30
N LYS A 23 -28.00 5.80 17.24
CA LYS A 23 -27.47 5.47 15.91
C LYS A 23 -25.95 5.64 15.90
N ILE A 24 -25.22 4.60 16.27
CA ILE A 24 -23.75 4.57 16.13
C ILE A 24 -23.43 4.51 14.63
N THR A 25 -23.15 5.67 14.02
CA THR A 25 -22.69 5.72 12.64
C THR A 25 -21.18 5.48 12.63
N ARG A 26 -20.75 4.31 12.15
CA ARG A 26 -19.32 3.98 12.02
C ARG A 26 -18.67 4.95 11.03
N LYS A 27 -17.48 5.47 11.37
CA LYS A 27 -16.71 6.32 10.45
C LYS A 27 -16.35 5.55 9.17
N VAL A 28 -16.42 6.23 8.04
CA VAL A 28 -15.86 5.75 6.77
C VAL A 28 -14.37 5.49 6.96
N GLN A 29 -13.90 4.32 6.51
CA GLN A 29 -12.50 3.91 6.53
C GLN A 29 -11.93 4.03 5.11
N ILE A 30 -10.93 4.87 4.94
CA ILE A 30 -10.33 5.20 3.65
C ILE A 30 -9.02 4.43 3.49
N PHE A 31 -8.83 3.83 2.32
CA PHE A 31 -7.58 3.20 1.89
C PHE A 31 -7.04 4.01 0.72
N LEU A 32 -5.84 4.57 0.87
CA LEU A 32 -5.18 5.41 -0.14
C LEU A 32 -3.98 4.67 -0.71
N LEU A 33 -4.09 4.28 -1.98
CA LEU A 33 -3.08 3.49 -2.68
C LEU A 33 -2.40 4.38 -3.73
N PHE A 34 -1.46 5.20 -3.26
CA PHE A 34 -0.70 6.12 -4.08
C PHE A 34 0.24 5.40 -5.03
N TRP A 35 0.25 5.81 -6.29
CA TRP A 35 1.22 5.33 -7.27
C TRP A 35 1.84 6.52 -8.01
N VAL A 36 3.14 6.46 -8.29
CA VAL A 36 3.81 7.60 -8.95
C VAL A 36 3.57 7.56 -10.45
N ALA A 37 2.95 8.62 -10.98
CA ALA A 37 2.69 8.79 -12.40
C ALA A 37 3.90 9.41 -13.13
N GLU A 38 4.98 8.64 -13.21
CA GLU A 38 6.23 9.10 -13.83
C GLU A 38 6.21 8.94 -15.35
N LYS A 39 7.04 9.71 -16.07
CA LYS A 39 7.43 9.37 -17.45
C LYS A 39 8.48 8.25 -17.44
N ASP A 40 8.19 7.17 -16.72
CA ASP A 40 9.03 5.99 -16.56
C ASP A 40 8.28 4.75 -17.08
N LYS A 41 9.00 3.75 -17.56
CA LYS A 41 8.43 2.47 -18.03
C LYS A 41 7.75 1.69 -16.90
N ALA A 42 8.15 1.96 -15.65
CA ALA A 42 7.57 1.39 -14.45
C ALA A 42 6.24 2.05 -14.01
N LYS A 43 5.80 3.14 -14.66
CA LYS A 43 4.50 3.78 -14.35
C LYS A 43 3.35 2.78 -14.34
N ASN A 44 3.25 1.97 -15.40
CA ASN A 44 2.19 0.98 -15.54
C ASN A 44 2.32 -0.11 -14.46
N LEU A 45 3.54 -0.51 -14.09
CA LEU A 45 3.78 -1.44 -12.98
C LEU A 45 3.24 -0.87 -11.66
N PHE A 46 3.50 0.40 -11.34
CA PHE A 46 3.02 1.00 -10.09
C PHE A 46 1.50 1.10 -10.04
N GLN A 47 0.89 1.51 -11.15
CA GLN A 47 -0.56 1.56 -11.29
C GLN A 47 -1.19 0.16 -11.14
N GLU A 48 -0.66 -0.85 -11.82
CA GLU A 48 -1.18 -2.23 -11.73
C GLU A 48 -0.93 -2.86 -10.36
N ALA A 49 0.15 -2.52 -9.66
CA ALA A 49 0.39 -2.95 -8.29
C ALA A 49 -0.63 -2.34 -7.31
N ALA A 50 -0.93 -1.04 -7.46
CA ALA A 50 -1.99 -0.38 -6.70
C ALA A 50 -3.36 -0.99 -7.00
N GLN A 51 -3.65 -1.29 -8.27
CA GLN A 51 -4.89 -1.93 -8.69
C GLN A 51 -5.03 -3.35 -8.15
N THR A 52 -3.92 -4.10 -8.09
CA THR A 52 -3.89 -5.43 -7.48
C THR A 52 -4.26 -5.35 -5.99
N ARG A 53 -3.67 -4.41 -5.24
CA ARG A 53 -4.01 -4.18 -3.83
C ARG A 53 -5.48 -3.77 -3.64
N ASN A 54 -6.02 -2.93 -4.52
CA ASN A 54 -7.42 -2.53 -4.52
C ASN A 54 -8.38 -3.72 -4.66
N ILE A 55 -8.13 -4.59 -5.66
CA ILE A 55 -8.94 -5.79 -5.89
C ILE A 55 -8.85 -6.72 -4.67
N ILE A 56 -7.67 -6.92 -4.10
CA ILE A 56 -7.48 -7.76 -2.92
C ILE A 56 -8.27 -7.19 -1.73
N LEU A 57 -8.13 -5.89 -1.44
CA LEU A 57 -8.87 -5.21 -0.36
C LEU A 57 -10.38 -5.42 -0.47
N LYS A 58 -10.94 -5.17 -1.66
CA LYS A 58 -12.39 -5.27 -1.90
C LYS A 58 -12.94 -6.69 -1.84
N THR A 59 -12.07 -7.68 -1.93
CA THR A 59 -12.42 -9.10 -1.87
C THR A 59 -12.10 -9.74 -0.52
N GLU A 60 -11.57 -8.98 0.44
CA GLU A 60 -11.34 -9.46 1.80
C GLU A 60 -12.67 -9.81 2.51
N PRO A 61 -12.70 -10.86 3.36
CA PRO A 61 -13.90 -11.25 4.12
C PRO A 61 -14.44 -10.15 5.04
N TRP A 62 -13.56 -9.29 5.56
CA TRP A 62 -13.91 -8.18 6.45
C TRP A 62 -14.27 -6.89 5.69
N TYR A 63 -14.17 -6.87 4.37
CA TYR A 63 -14.43 -5.66 3.59
C TYR A 63 -15.93 -5.36 3.52
N ASP A 64 -16.33 -4.19 4.01
CA ASP A 64 -17.69 -3.68 3.92
C ASP A 64 -17.73 -2.47 2.97
N PRO A 65 -18.34 -2.59 1.77
CA PRO A 65 -18.39 -1.50 0.79
C PRO A 65 -19.19 -0.27 1.26
N LEU A 66 -20.01 -0.38 2.32
CA LEU A 66 -20.74 0.76 2.86
C LEU A 66 -19.80 1.73 3.57
N ILE A 67 -18.85 1.20 4.34
CA ILE A 67 -17.95 1.99 5.18
C ILE A 67 -16.49 2.00 4.69
N HIS A 68 -16.05 1.05 3.89
CA HIS A 68 -14.69 1.01 3.35
C HIS A 68 -14.64 1.61 1.95
N LYS A 69 -13.69 2.53 1.73
CA LYS A 69 -13.52 3.25 0.47
C LYS A 69 -12.05 3.21 0.05
N VAL A 70 -11.79 2.63 -1.11
CA VAL A 70 -10.43 2.48 -1.65
C VAL A 70 -10.25 3.44 -2.82
N HIS A 71 -9.16 4.21 -2.78
CA HIS A 71 -8.81 5.20 -3.81
C HIS A 71 -7.36 5.02 -4.25
N LEU A 72 -7.11 5.22 -5.54
CA LEU A 72 -5.79 5.04 -6.17
C LEU A 72 -5.28 6.36 -6.76
N PRO A 73 -5.07 7.40 -5.93
CA PRO A 73 -4.57 8.68 -6.41
C PRO A 73 -3.17 8.51 -7.02
N ASP A 74 -2.99 9.07 -8.21
CA ASP A 74 -1.67 9.20 -8.79
C ASP A 74 -0.92 10.39 -8.18
N ILE A 75 0.41 10.30 -8.14
CA ILE A 75 1.26 11.41 -7.67
C ILE A 75 2.31 11.75 -8.72
N THR A 76 2.39 13.04 -9.03
CA THR A 76 3.42 13.66 -9.87
C THR A 76 4.23 14.70 -9.09
N SER A 77 3.85 14.96 -7.83
CA SER A 77 4.51 15.83 -6.88
C SER A 77 4.28 15.33 -5.45
N PHE A 78 5.17 15.67 -4.52
CA PHE A 78 5.01 15.31 -3.11
C PHE A 78 3.94 16.17 -2.42
N SER A 79 3.78 17.42 -2.84
CA SER A 79 2.76 18.33 -2.33
C SER A 79 1.33 17.87 -2.65
N SER A 80 1.13 16.99 -3.64
CA SER A 80 -0.19 16.42 -3.92
C SER A 80 -0.61 15.35 -2.91
N ILE A 81 0.32 14.76 -2.16
CA ILE A 81 0.03 13.70 -1.17
C ILE A 81 -0.94 14.24 -0.11
N GLN A 82 -0.60 15.35 0.55
CA GLN A 82 -1.46 15.94 1.57
C GLN A 82 -2.81 16.37 0.98
N LYS A 83 -2.81 16.99 -0.21
CA LYS A 83 -4.03 17.42 -0.90
C LYS A 83 -4.97 16.25 -1.17
N ALA A 84 -4.45 15.11 -1.61
CA ALA A 84 -5.24 13.91 -1.88
C ALA A 84 -5.81 13.31 -0.58
N ILE A 85 -5.02 13.25 0.49
CA ILE A 85 -5.49 12.78 1.80
C ILE A 85 -6.63 13.68 2.30
N ASP A 86 -6.41 15.01 2.32
CA ASP A 86 -7.40 15.99 2.76
C ASP A 86 -8.67 15.92 1.91
N TYR A 87 -8.52 15.82 0.59
CA TYR A 87 -9.65 15.71 -0.33
C TYR A 87 -10.55 14.54 0.03
N TRP A 88 -10.01 13.32 0.17
CA TRP A 88 -10.83 12.15 0.44
C TRP A 88 -11.45 12.16 1.82
N VAL A 89 -10.74 12.63 2.84
CA VAL A 89 -11.30 12.77 4.19
C VAL A 89 -12.45 13.78 4.19
N ASN A 90 -12.28 14.93 3.53
CA ASN A 90 -13.32 15.96 3.44
C ASN A 90 -14.51 15.51 2.58
N PHE A 91 -14.26 14.79 1.48
CA PHE A 91 -15.30 14.21 0.62
C PHE A 91 -16.25 13.31 1.40
N TYR A 92 -15.74 12.55 2.38
CA TYR A 92 -16.55 11.71 3.26
C TYR A 92 -17.02 12.39 4.56
N GLY A 93 -16.99 13.73 4.59
CA GLY A 93 -17.57 14.53 5.67
C GLY A 93 -16.60 14.90 6.80
N GLY A 94 -15.30 14.87 6.53
CA GLY A 94 -14.24 15.32 7.44
C GLY A 94 -13.86 14.30 8.52
N GLU A 95 -12.92 14.69 9.39
CA GLU A 95 -12.31 13.83 10.42
C GLU A 95 -13.33 13.23 11.42
N THR A 96 -14.48 13.86 11.57
CA THR A 96 -15.55 13.38 12.45
C THR A 96 -16.30 12.20 11.84
N LYS A 97 -16.29 12.04 10.50
CA LYS A 97 -17.05 11.02 9.76
C LYS A 97 -16.17 10.05 8.97
N ALA A 98 -14.90 10.41 8.74
CA ALA A 98 -13.97 9.60 7.96
C ALA A 98 -12.59 9.53 8.63
N ALA A 99 -11.91 8.41 8.43
CA ALA A 99 -10.54 8.18 8.90
C ALA A 99 -9.80 7.23 7.94
N VAL A 100 -8.48 7.30 7.90
CA VAL A 100 -7.63 6.52 7.00
C VAL A 100 -7.14 5.26 7.68
N LYS A 101 -7.28 4.11 7.01
CA LYS A 101 -6.88 2.79 7.51
C LYS A 101 -5.58 2.28 6.88
N GLU A 102 -5.33 2.64 5.63
CA GLU A 102 -4.10 2.29 4.92
C GLU A 102 -3.67 3.44 4.02
N VAL A 103 -2.37 3.73 4.04
CA VAL A 103 -1.70 4.52 3.01
C VAL A 103 -0.58 3.68 2.43
N SER A 104 -0.54 3.53 1.12
CA SER A 104 0.46 2.71 0.43
C SER A 104 1.08 3.52 -0.71
N PHE A 105 2.39 3.40 -0.90
CA PHE A 105 3.13 4.06 -1.99
C PHE A 105 3.77 3.01 -2.90
N PHE A 106 3.34 3.00 -4.16
CA PHE A 106 3.86 2.17 -5.26
C PHE A 106 4.75 3.04 -6.14
N SER A 107 6.06 2.82 -6.06
CA SER A 107 7.04 3.71 -6.68
C SER A 107 8.43 3.08 -6.76
N HIS A 108 9.31 3.68 -7.55
CA HIS A 108 10.73 3.59 -7.22
C HIS A 108 11.02 4.30 -5.90
N ALA A 109 12.11 3.94 -5.24
CA ALA A 109 12.52 4.59 -4.01
C ALA A 109 14.03 4.57 -3.84
N GLY A 110 14.52 5.61 -3.16
CA GLY A 110 15.86 5.68 -2.59
C GLY A 110 15.80 5.45 -1.07
N THR A 111 16.80 5.94 -0.35
CA THR A 111 16.90 5.76 1.10
C THR A 111 16.00 6.69 1.91
N GLN A 112 15.24 7.61 1.27
CA GLN A 112 14.28 8.51 1.91
C GLN A 112 12.84 8.41 1.37
N GLY A 113 12.41 7.21 0.94
CA GLY A 113 11.02 6.97 0.48
C GLY A 113 10.80 7.00 -1.04
N PRO A 114 9.58 7.25 -1.52
CA PRO A 114 9.27 7.33 -2.94
C PRO A 114 10.16 8.32 -3.71
N LEU A 115 10.47 7.96 -4.96
CA LEU A 115 11.06 8.86 -5.95
C LEU A 115 9.95 9.42 -6.83
N ILE A 116 10.11 10.68 -7.24
CA ILE A 116 9.32 11.32 -8.29
C ILE A 116 10.30 11.95 -9.27
N TYR A 117 10.11 11.71 -10.57
CA TYR A 117 10.89 12.38 -11.61
C TYR A 117 10.42 13.82 -11.82
N ASN A 118 11.36 14.74 -11.83
CA ASN A 118 11.14 16.18 -12.05
C ASN A 118 10.17 16.82 -11.03
N ALA A 119 10.14 16.32 -9.80
CA ALA A 119 9.32 16.87 -8.72
C ALA A 119 9.58 18.38 -8.50
N HIS A 120 10.81 18.83 -8.75
CA HIS A 120 11.21 20.24 -8.67
C HIS A 120 10.42 21.20 -9.57
N GLN A 121 9.65 20.68 -10.55
CA GLN A 121 8.75 21.49 -11.38
C GLN A 121 7.43 21.83 -10.68
N PHE A 122 7.07 21.08 -9.63
CA PHE A 122 5.77 21.17 -8.96
C PHE A 122 5.89 21.36 -7.44
N ASP A 123 7.03 20.98 -6.87
CA ASP A 123 7.30 21.04 -5.44
C ASP A 123 8.35 22.11 -5.10
N PRO A 124 8.22 22.77 -3.95
CA PRO A 124 9.24 23.68 -3.44
C PRO A 124 10.59 22.98 -3.23
N LYS A 125 11.70 23.63 -3.56
CA LYS A 125 13.03 23.02 -3.48
C LYS A 125 13.42 22.63 -2.06
N GLU A 126 12.93 23.38 -1.07
CA GLU A 126 13.19 23.20 0.34
C GLU A 126 12.59 21.92 0.93
N ILE A 127 11.65 21.26 0.24
CA ILE A 127 11.10 19.97 0.66
C ILE A 127 11.76 18.78 -0.04
N LEU A 128 12.66 19.04 -0.99
CA LEU A 128 13.22 18.03 -1.89
C LEU A 128 14.67 17.70 -1.58
N ILE A 129 15.02 16.45 -1.84
CA ILE A 129 16.39 15.95 -1.92
C ILE A 129 16.65 15.53 -3.35
N LEU A 130 17.70 16.10 -3.94
CA LEU A 130 18.20 15.70 -5.24
C LEU A 130 18.97 14.38 -5.10
N ILE A 131 18.59 13.41 -5.92
CA ILE A 131 19.26 12.10 -5.95
C ILE A 131 19.80 11.89 -7.35
N ALA A 132 21.02 11.37 -7.43
CA ALA A 132 21.81 11.04 -8.61
C ALA A 132 21.19 11.41 -9.98
N SER A 133 21.88 12.28 -10.74
CA SER A 133 21.51 12.88 -12.04
C SER A 133 20.57 14.10 -12.00
N GLY A 134 20.07 14.50 -10.82
CA GLY A 134 19.28 15.72 -10.63
C GLY A 134 17.84 15.65 -11.15
N ARG A 135 17.47 14.53 -11.80
CA ARG A 135 16.12 14.30 -12.34
C ARG A 135 15.20 13.58 -11.36
N HIS A 136 15.75 12.77 -10.45
CA HIS A 136 14.98 12.09 -9.43
C HIS A 136 15.06 12.85 -8.11
N GLN A 137 13.91 13.03 -7.46
CA GLN A 137 13.86 13.67 -6.16
C GLN A 137 13.12 12.78 -5.15
N GLN A 138 13.55 12.85 -3.89
CA GLN A 138 12.81 12.35 -2.73
C GLN A 138 12.34 13.54 -1.90
N MET A 139 11.25 13.37 -1.17
CA MET A 139 10.89 14.32 -0.12
C MET A 139 11.81 14.16 1.08
N LEU A 140 12.26 15.27 1.66
CA LEU A 140 13.02 15.29 2.91
C LEU A 140 12.27 14.49 3.98
N GLU A 141 13.02 13.67 4.73
CA GLU A 141 12.46 12.84 5.80
C GLU A 141 11.59 13.63 6.79
N SER A 142 12.01 14.84 7.18
CA SER A 142 11.29 15.73 8.09
C SER A 142 9.94 16.20 7.58
N GLU A 143 9.74 16.25 6.26
CA GLU A 143 8.47 16.68 5.67
C GLU A 143 7.40 15.59 5.78
N TRP A 144 7.81 14.31 5.84
CA TRP A 144 6.89 13.22 6.12
C TRP A 144 6.24 13.35 7.50
N ALA A 145 6.95 13.91 8.48
CA ALA A 145 6.43 14.15 9.82
C ALA A 145 5.33 15.23 9.86
N LYS A 146 5.22 16.06 8.81
CA LYS A 146 4.24 17.13 8.71
C LYS A 146 2.91 16.68 8.10
N LEU A 147 2.89 15.52 7.44
CA LEU A 147 1.68 15.00 6.82
C LEU A 147 0.62 14.66 7.88
N LYS A 148 -0.63 15.05 7.62
CA LYS A 148 -1.78 14.69 8.44
C LYS A 148 -2.55 13.58 7.75
N TYR A 149 -2.42 12.36 8.28
CA TYR A 149 -3.00 11.16 7.69
C TYR A 149 -4.42 10.85 8.14
N TYR A 150 -4.90 11.43 9.26
CA TYR A 150 -6.23 11.16 9.82
C TYR A 150 -6.48 9.68 10.14
N TRP A 151 -5.51 9.02 10.79
CA TRP A 151 -5.57 7.59 11.06
C TRP A 151 -6.84 7.18 11.80
N ALA A 152 -7.41 6.06 11.35
CA ALA A 152 -8.45 5.35 12.07
C ALA A 152 -7.90 4.76 13.38
N ASN A 153 -8.81 4.48 14.31
CA ASN A 153 -8.47 3.71 15.50
C ASN A 153 -8.22 2.24 15.14
N GLY A 154 -7.31 1.58 15.86
CA GLY A 154 -6.99 0.17 15.68
C GLY A 154 -5.79 -0.05 14.75
N GLU A 155 -5.81 -1.16 14.00
CA GLU A 155 -4.72 -1.50 13.09
C GLU A 155 -4.76 -0.64 11.82
N THR A 156 -3.78 0.24 11.69
CA THR A 156 -3.53 1.07 10.51
C THR A 156 -2.14 0.81 9.94
N ARG A 157 -1.98 1.02 8.63
CA ARG A 157 -0.71 0.72 7.93
C ARG A 157 -0.26 1.84 7.01
N LEU A 158 1.05 2.02 6.95
CA LEU A 158 1.76 2.86 6.00
C LEU A 158 2.81 2.03 5.26
N ASN A 159 2.59 1.74 3.98
CA ASN A 159 3.43 0.82 3.21
C ASN A 159 4.25 1.55 2.14
N PHE A 160 5.53 1.20 2.02
CA PHE A 160 6.42 1.70 0.98
C PHE A 160 6.98 0.54 0.15
N PHE A 161 6.42 0.33 -1.04
CA PHE A 161 6.77 -0.81 -1.91
C PHE A 161 8.03 -0.57 -2.75
N GLY A 162 8.60 0.64 -2.74
CA GLY A 162 9.80 0.96 -3.48
C GLY A 162 11.09 0.43 -2.86
N CYS A 163 12.16 0.40 -3.66
CA CYS A 163 13.48 -0.09 -3.28
C CYS A 163 14.04 0.59 -2.02
N ASN A 164 14.77 -0.17 -1.20
CA ASN A 164 15.59 0.35 -0.09
C ASN A 164 14.86 1.13 1.03
N THR A 165 13.52 1.16 1.03
CA THR A 165 12.72 1.88 2.04
C THR A 165 12.85 1.30 3.44
N ALA A 166 13.34 0.06 3.58
CA ALA A 166 13.71 -0.57 4.84
C ALA A 166 15.11 -1.20 4.80
N ARG A 167 16.06 -0.56 4.12
CA ARG A 167 17.42 -1.08 3.96
C ARG A 167 18.17 -1.21 5.30
N LEU A 168 18.81 -2.36 5.51
CA LEU A 168 19.75 -2.56 6.62
C LEU A 168 21.00 -1.71 6.40
N ASP A 169 21.45 -0.97 7.40
CA ASP A 169 22.71 -0.25 7.34
C ASP A 169 23.87 -1.26 7.28
N ALA A 170 24.70 -1.16 6.24
CA ALA A 170 25.76 -2.11 5.99
C ALA A 170 26.90 -2.05 7.02
N LYS A 171 27.10 -0.89 7.67
CA LYS A 171 28.16 -0.63 8.66
C LYS A 171 27.72 -1.04 10.05
N THR A 172 26.55 -0.58 10.50
CA THR A 172 26.06 -0.84 11.86
C THR A 172 25.30 -2.16 11.97
N LYS A 173 24.96 -2.80 10.85
CA LYS A 173 24.16 -4.04 10.78
C LYS A 173 22.82 -3.91 11.52
N ASN A 174 22.27 -2.71 11.56
CA ASN A 174 20.98 -2.40 12.18
C ASN A 174 20.06 -1.60 11.23
N TYR A 175 18.82 -1.38 11.64
CA TYR A 175 17.83 -0.64 10.86
C TYR A 175 17.69 0.83 11.28
N GLU A 176 18.62 1.39 12.06
CA GLU A 176 18.48 2.75 12.61
C GLU A 176 18.31 3.80 11.51
N LYS A 177 18.98 3.60 10.37
CA LYS A 177 18.90 4.50 9.21
C LYS A 177 17.79 4.14 8.22
N ALA A 178 17.04 3.08 8.46
CA ALA A 178 15.99 2.64 7.56
C ALA A 178 14.84 3.67 7.54
N PHE A 179 14.47 4.12 6.34
CA PHE A 179 13.42 5.13 6.17
C PHE A 179 12.10 4.72 6.86
N ALA A 180 11.59 3.52 6.59
CA ALA A 180 10.36 3.03 7.20
C ALA A 180 10.41 3.01 8.74
N ARG A 181 11.58 2.69 9.32
CA ARG A 181 11.76 2.75 10.78
C ARG A 181 11.62 4.18 11.29
N LYS A 182 12.32 5.14 10.66
CA LYS A 182 12.28 6.54 11.08
C LYS A 182 10.90 7.15 10.90
N ILE A 183 10.21 6.82 9.82
CA ILE A 183 8.81 7.23 9.62
C ILE A 183 7.91 6.70 10.74
N SER A 184 8.12 5.46 11.18
CA SER A 184 7.37 4.89 12.32
C SER A 184 7.64 5.58 13.66
N ALA A 185 8.69 6.42 13.75
CA ALA A 185 9.03 7.21 14.94
C ALA A 185 8.18 8.47 15.06
N TYR A 186 7.71 9.01 13.94
CA TYR A 186 7.07 10.32 13.94
C TYR A 186 5.72 10.29 14.63
N LYS A 187 5.39 11.38 15.32
CA LYS A 187 4.14 11.53 16.07
C LYS A 187 2.90 11.29 15.20
N ASN A 188 2.93 11.74 13.94
CA ASN A 188 1.86 11.54 12.97
C ASN A 188 1.74 10.09 12.47
N CYS A 189 2.68 9.21 12.82
CA CYS A 189 2.68 7.78 12.53
C CYS A 189 2.73 6.93 13.82
N GLN A 190 2.49 7.55 14.98
CA GLN A 190 2.48 6.84 16.24
C GLN A 190 1.38 5.78 16.22
N ASN A 191 1.74 4.56 16.63
CA ASN A 191 0.90 3.37 16.61
C ASN A 191 0.48 2.84 15.22
N VAL A 192 1.03 3.38 14.14
CA VAL A 192 0.85 2.88 12.77
C VAL A 192 1.91 1.83 12.48
N VAL A 193 1.54 0.75 11.77
CA VAL A 193 2.52 -0.20 11.24
C VAL A 193 3.11 0.36 9.96
N VAL A 194 4.41 0.66 9.95
CA VAL A 194 5.12 1.16 8.77
C VAL A 194 5.96 0.05 8.16
N ALA A 195 5.76 -0.23 6.88
CA ALA A 195 6.43 -1.33 6.18
C ALA A 195 7.28 -0.84 4.99
N GLY A 196 8.42 -1.48 4.76
CA GLY A 196 9.29 -1.16 3.63
C GLY A 196 10.08 -2.36 3.09
N GLN A 197 10.65 -2.19 1.90
CA GLN A 197 11.48 -3.19 1.21
C GLN A 197 12.96 -3.06 1.61
N PRO A 198 13.64 -4.15 1.97
CA PRO A 198 15.03 -4.10 2.43
C PRO A 198 16.07 -3.89 1.32
N SER A 199 15.68 -4.08 0.05
CA SER A 199 16.58 -4.07 -1.11
C SER A 199 15.82 -3.60 -2.36
N TRP A 200 16.28 -4.00 -3.55
CA TRP A 200 15.60 -3.77 -4.81
C TRP A 200 14.20 -4.36 -4.83
N SER A 201 13.25 -3.60 -5.33
CA SER A 201 11.86 -4.01 -5.49
C SER A 201 11.59 -4.31 -6.97
N TYR A 202 11.04 -5.49 -7.23
CA TYR A 202 10.80 -5.99 -8.57
C TYR A 202 9.34 -6.42 -8.74
N PRO A 203 8.83 -6.37 -9.99
CA PRO A 203 7.54 -6.94 -10.32
C PRO A 203 7.47 -8.44 -10.03
N SER A 204 6.30 -8.89 -9.59
CA SER A 204 5.97 -10.31 -9.54
C SER A 204 4.47 -10.59 -9.63
N PHE A 205 4.11 -11.80 -10.07
CA PHE A 205 2.76 -12.34 -10.00
C PHE A 205 2.39 -12.96 -8.67
N LEU A 206 3.36 -13.14 -7.76
CA LEU A 206 3.11 -13.65 -6.42
C LEU A 206 3.66 -12.67 -5.36
N PRO A 207 2.99 -12.56 -4.20
CA PRO A 207 3.41 -11.66 -3.13
C PRO A 207 4.60 -12.21 -2.30
N ASP A 208 4.84 -13.52 -2.36
CA ASP A 208 5.78 -14.28 -1.52
C ASP A 208 6.87 -15.02 -2.32
N LEU A 209 6.88 -14.86 -3.65
CA LEU A 209 7.86 -15.45 -4.55
C LEU A 209 8.03 -14.55 -5.77
N ARG A 210 9.25 -14.43 -6.31
CA ARG A 210 9.46 -13.65 -7.53
C ARG A 210 9.28 -14.52 -8.78
N ILE A 211 8.06 -14.50 -9.30
CA ILE A 211 7.71 -15.01 -10.63
C ILE A 211 7.31 -13.83 -11.51
N THR A 212 7.87 -13.74 -12.70
CA THR A 212 7.42 -12.77 -13.71
C THR A 212 7.46 -13.42 -15.09
N ALA A 213 6.64 -12.94 -16.02
CA ALA A 213 6.68 -13.44 -17.39
C ALA A 213 7.86 -12.84 -18.16
N GLU A 214 8.39 -13.62 -19.10
CA GLU A 214 9.41 -13.15 -20.04
C GLU A 214 8.96 -11.88 -20.76
N HIS A 215 7.70 -11.78 -21.21
CA HIS A 215 7.21 -10.59 -21.91
C HIS A 215 7.21 -9.33 -21.04
N ILE A 216 6.91 -9.45 -19.75
CA ILE A 216 6.99 -8.33 -18.79
C ILE A 216 8.45 -7.93 -18.55
N ALA A 217 9.34 -8.91 -18.43
CA ALA A 217 10.75 -8.67 -18.16
C ALA A 217 11.56 -8.21 -19.40
N VAL A 218 11.16 -8.64 -20.60
CA VAL A 218 11.88 -8.44 -21.87
C VAL A 218 11.26 -7.34 -22.74
N HIS A 219 9.92 -7.22 -22.78
CA HIS A 219 9.22 -6.23 -23.62
C HIS A 219 8.89 -4.90 -22.93
N LYS A 220 9.52 -4.61 -21.79
CA LYS A 220 9.67 -3.25 -21.25
C LYS A 220 8.35 -2.44 -21.14
N GLY A 221 7.26 -3.04 -20.66
CA GLY A 221 6.05 -2.27 -20.32
C GLY A 221 4.69 -2.84 -20.76
N ILE A 222 4.65 -4.01 -21.41
CA ILE A 222 3.42 -4.63 -21.91
C ILE A 222 3.10 -5.88 -21.06
N GLY A 223 1.81 -6.11 -20.76
CA GLY A 223 1.31 -7.34 -20.13
C GLY A 223 1.11 -7.28 -18.62
N TRP A 224 1.24 -6.11 -18.00
CA TRP A 224 1.04 -5.91 -16.56
C TRP A 224 -0.38 -6.22 -16.06
N ASP A 225 -1.36 -6.20 -16.97
CA ASP A 225 -2.80 -6.42 -16.76
C ASP A 225 -3.23 -7.89 -16.90
N TYR A 226 -2.33 -8.77 -17.37
CA TYR A 226 -2.63 -10.19 -17.59
C TYR A 226 -2.72 -11.02 -16.31
N ALA A 227 -2.11 -10.55 -15.22
CA ALA A 227 -1.96 -11.26 -13.96
C ALA A 227 -1.89 -10.25 -12.81
N PRO A 228 -2.11 -10.66 -11.55
CA PRO A 228 -1.92 -9.75 -10.43
C PRO A 228 -0.47 -9.28 -10.42
N THR A 229 -0.25 -8.01 -10.09
CA THR A 229 1.08 -7.40 -10.07
C THR A 229 1.44 -7.00 -8.65
N PHE A 230 2.59 -7.49 -8.18
CA PHE A 230 3.16 -7.22 -6.87
C PHE A 230 4.54 -6.58 -7.01
N MET A 231 4.93 -5.82 -6.00
CA MET A 231 6.28 -5.28 -5.86
C MET A 231 6.96 -6.00 -4.70
N VAL A 232 7.87 -6.92 -5.01
CA VAL A 232 8.55 -7.80 -4.04
C VAL A 232 10.04 -7.49 -3.97
N ALA A 233 10.63 -7.52 -2.77
CA ALA A 233 12.06 -7.34 -2.63
C ALA A 233 12.83 -8.57 -3.10
N SER A 234 13.94 -8.37 -3.79
CA SER A 234 14.90 -9.43 -4.12
C SER A 234 16.31 -8.84 -4.09
N GLU A 235 17.31 -9.70 -3.94
CA GLU A 235 18.67 -9.31 -4.29
C GLU A 235 18.76 -8.95 -5.78
N GLY A 236 19.78 -8.18 -6.14
CA GLY A 236 20.10 -7.86 -7.54
C GLY A 236 20.32 -9.13 -8.37
N ASP A 237 20.28 -8.99 -9.69
CA ASP A 237 20.67 -10.03 -10.67
C ASP A 237 19.83 -11.32 -10.72
N ASN A 238 18.72 -11.39 -9.96
CA ASN A 238 17.77 -12.52 -10.05
C ASN A 238 16.75 -12.41 -11.20
N GLY A 239 16.98 -11.51 -12.17
CA GLY A 239 16.06 -11.26 -13.29
C GLY A 239 15.81 -12.49 -14.16
N LEU A 240 16.88 -13.16 -14.60
CA LEU A 240 16.77 -14.36 -15.43
C LEU A 240 16.09 -15.51 -14.66
N LYS A 241 16.45 -15.74 -13.39
CA LYS A 241 15.85 -16.78 -12.55
C LYS A 241 14.34 -16.58 -12.36
N ALA A 242 13.89 -15.33 -12.22
CA ALA A 242 12.47 -14.99 -12.09
C ALA A 242 11.65 -15.33 -13.34
N ILE A 243 12.29 -15.38 -14.50
CA ILE A 243 11.69 -15.74 -15.80
C ILE A 243 11.78 -17.26 -16.03
N THR A 244 12.99 -17.82 -15.93
CA THR A 244 13.30 -19.17 -16.43
C THR A 244 13.07 -20.27 -15.41
N THR A 245 13.43 -20.03 -14.15
CA THR A 245 13.38 -21.07 -13.09
C THR A 245 12.22 -20.91 -12.13
N ARG A 246 11.53 -19.76 -12.17
CA ARG A 246 10.38 -19.42 -11.31
C ARG A 246 10.61 -19.66 -9.80
N ASN A 247 11.87 -19.64 -9.36
CA ASN A 247 12.29 -19.92 -7.99
C ASN A 247 13.25 -18.83 -7.48
N ALA A 248 13.09 -17.59 -7.97
CA ALA A 248 13.86 -16.47 -7.45
C ALA A 248 13.37 -16.16 -6.03
N LYS A 249 14.18 -16.54 -5.02
CA LYS A 249 13.91 -16.21 -3.62
C LYS A 249 13.79 -14.70 -3.46
N ILE A 250 12.78 -14.29 -2.72
CA ILE A 250 12.54 -12.89 -2.35
C ILE A 250 12.97 -12.64 -0.91
N LEU A 251 13.14 -11.37 -0.59
CA LEU A 251 13.40 -10.89 0.76
C LEU A 251 12.08 -10.46 1.39
N THR A 252 11.95 -10.69 2.69
CA THR A 252 10.81 -10.22 3.47
C THR A 252 10.81 -8.71 3.64
N MET A 253 9.63 -8.09 3.56
CA MET A 253 9.40 -6.73 4.01
C MET A 253 9.70 -6.61 5.51
N LYS A 254 10.14 -5.42 5.93
CA LYS A 254 10.39 -5.11 7.34
C LYS A 254 9.26 -4.23 7.85
N PHE A 255 8.69 -4.62 8.98
CA PHE A 255 7.57 -3.94 9.61
C PHE A 255 8.03 -3.28 10.90
N PHE A 256 7.73 -1.99 11.05
CA PHE A 256 8.09 -1.18 12.21
C PHE A 256 6.87 -0.51 12.82
N LYS A 257 6.89 -0.26 14.13
CA LYS A 257 5.88 0.53 14.84
C LYS A 257 6.55 1.19 16.03
N ASN A 258 6.42 2.51 16.15
CA ASN A 258 7.07 3.29 17.19
C ASN A 258 8.58 2.98 17.26
N GLU A 259 9.26 2.99 16.11
CA GLU A 259 10.70 2.67 15.93
C GLU A 259 11.11 1.21 16.15
N LEU A 260 10.24 0.39 16.73
CA LEU A 260 10.52 -1.01 17.02
C LEU A 260 10.25 -1.86 15.78
N ARG A 261 11.20 -2.73 15.44
CA ARG A 261 11.00 -3.77 14.42
C ARG A 261 10.04 -4.81 14.98
N LEU A 262 8.85 -4.89 14.39
CA LEU A 262 7.81 -5.83 14.81
C LEU A 262 8.07 -7.23 14.27
N LYS A 263 8.28 -7.33 12.95
CA LYS A 263 8.48 -8.60 12.26
C LYS A 263 9.07 -8.41 10.87
N ASP A 264 9.46 -9.55 10.31
CA ASP A 264 9.87 -9.72 8.93
C ASP A 264 8.90 -10.66 8.25
N ASP A 265 8.25 -10.21 7.19
CA ASP A 265 7.23 -11.01 6.53
C ASP A 265 7.12 -10.69 5.05
N PHE A 266 6.48 -11.56 4.28
CA PHE A 266 6.12 -11.24 2.90
C PHE A 266 4.88 -10.35 2.88
N GLN A 267 4.64 -9.66 1.76
CA GLN A 267 3.41 -8.88 1.64
C GLN A 267 2.16 -9.79 1.61
N SER A 268 2.32 -11.11 1.48
CA SER A 268 1.22 -12.07 1.45
C SER A 268 0.35 -12.07 2.71
N ILE A 269 0.87 -11.61 3.86
CA ILE A 269 0.07 -11.51 5.08
C ILE A 269 -1.07 -10.50 4.99
N PHE A 270 -1.01 -9.57 4.05
CA PHE A 270 -2.02 -8.53 3.90
C PHE A 270 -2.42 -8.28 2.43
N ASN A 271 -1.64 -8.76 1.47
CA ASN A 271 -1.77 -8.51 0.02
C ASN A 271 -1.59 -9.82 -0.78
N ASP A 272 -2.27 -10.88 -0.37
CA ASP A 272 -2.35 -12.13 -1.12
C ASP A 272 -3.76 -12.29 -1.65
N TYR A 273 -3.92 -12.71 -2.91
CA TYR A 273 -5.21 -13.01 -3.56
C TYR A 273 -5.63 -14.48 -3.39
N ARG A 274 -4.71 -15.34 -2.93
CA ARG A 274 -4.88 -16.79 -2.80
C ARG A 274 -5.53 -17.21 -1.47
N THR A 275 -5.62 -16.30 -0.50
CA THR A 275 -6.34 -16.53 0.76
C THR A 275 -7.86 -16.43 0.58
N THR A 276 -8.62 -16.86 1.59
CA THR A 276 -10.08 -16.83 1.60
C THR A 276 -10.64 -15.46 1.23
N ARG A 277 -11.59 -15.42 0.31
CA ARG A 277 -12.27 -14.21 -0.17
C ARG A 277 -13.70 -14.13 0.34
N ASN A 278 -14.28 -12.93 0.29
CA ASN A 278 -15.70 -12.75 0.48
C ASN A 278 -16.51 -13.48 -0.62
N SER A 279 -17.81 -13.62 -0.40
CA SER A 279 -18.74 -14.30 -1.32
C SER A 279 -19.55 -13.32 -2.19
N ALA A 280 -19.18 -12.03 -2.20
CA ALA A 280 -19.92 -11.01 -2.91
C ALA A 280 -19.68 -11.10 -4.42
N LYS A 281 -20.75 -11.15 -5.22
CA LYS A 281 -20.68 -11.17 -6.70
C LYS A 281 -20.25 -9.81 -7.23
N THR A 282 -18.95 -9.55 -7.24
CA THR A 282 -18.33 -8.30 -7.68
C THR A 282 -17.37 -8.52 -8.86
N PRO A 283 -17.12 -7.51 -9.70
CA PRO A 283 -16.08 -7.58 -10.73
C PRO A 283 -14.71 -7.92 -10.15
N GLU A 284 -14.38 -7.38 -8.98
CA GLU A 284 -13.12 -7.65 -8.29
C GLU A 284 -12.99 -9.13 -7.89
N LEU A 285 -14.04 -9.75 -7.33
CA LEU A 285 -14.02 -11.18 -7.01
C LEU A 285 -13.90 -12.05 -8.27
N ALA A 286 -14.59 -11.69 -9.35
CA ALA A 286 -14.45 -12.37 -10.64
C ALA A 286 -13.00 -12.32 -11.14
N LYS A 287 -12.32 -11.18 -10.99
CA LYS A 287 -10.91 -11.03 -11.35
C LYS A 287 -9.99 -11.88 -10.48
N VAL A 288 -10.26 -12.00 -9.17
CA VAL A 288 -9.52 -12.93 -8.29
C VAL A 288 -9.71 -14.39 -8.72
N HIS A 289 -10.91 -14.78 -9.15
CA HIS A 289 -11.13 -16.13 -9.69
C HIS A 289 -10.37 -16.38 -11.00
N GLU A 290 -10.32 -15.39 -11.89
CA GLU A 290 -9.48 -15.43 -13.09
C GLU A 290 -8.00 -15.61 -12.72
N TRP A 291 -7.50 -14.83 -11.76
CA TRP A 291 -6.12 -14.95 -11.26
C TRP A 291 -5.82 -16.30 -10.63
N ASN A 292 -6.77 -16.92 -9.94
CA ASN A 292 -6.56 -18.26 -9.37
C ASN A 292 -6.47 -19.33 -10.46
N LYS A 293 -7.22 -19.20 -11.57
CA LYS A 293 -7.09 -20.08 -12.74
C LYS A 293 -5.72 -19.93 -13.41
N LEU A 294 -5.21 -18.70 -13.50
CA LEU A 294 -3.88 -18.42 -14.04
C LEU A 294 -2.76 -18.85 -13.08
N GLY A 295 -2.95 -18.61 -11.78
CA GLY A 295 -2.03 -18.91 -10.70
C GLY A 295 -1.66 -20.39 -10.61
N TYR A 296 -2.58 -21.27 -11.00
CA TYR A 296 -2.30 -22.71 -11.13
C TYR A 296 -1.15 -23.01 -12.11
N ARG A 297 -0.88 -22.13 -13.08
CA ARG A 297 0.24 -22.27 -14.03
C ARG A 297 1.60 -21.87 -13.43
N TYR A 298 1.61 -21.28 -12.23
CA TYR A 298 2.81 -20.74 -11.58
C TYR A 298 3.10 -21.41 -10.22
N ARG A 299 2.28 -22.39 -9.81
CA ARG A 299 2.53 -23.25 -8.64
C ARG A 299 3.27 -24.52 -9.05
#